data_AF-A0A3L7SAZ7-F1
#
_entry.id   AF-A0A3L7SAZ7-F1
#
_cell.length_a   1.000
_cell.length_b   1.000
_cell.length_c   1.000
_cell.angle_alpha   90.00
_cell.angle_beta   90.00
_cell.angle_gamma   90.00
#
_symmetry.space_group_name_H-M   'P 1'
#
loop_
_entity.id
_entity.type
_entity.pdbx_description
1 polymer ?
#
loop_
_entity_poly.entity_id
_entity_poly.type
_entity_poly.pdbx_seq_one_letter_code
_entity_poly.pdbx_strand_id
1 'polypeptide(L)'
;MKPGLEVGATGQRELQVGGSDVIYLGESQANGAIVFSTPSMINLMEHAARRALLPFLDPHEESVGVTVSVEHLASTPLHALVRAEAKVTKVDGRVIDFEISAFDEREQIGRGTHRRAVILTERFAARLNEKTRTMNGGLVVPFPQTPNQAELPPLKTLVVERDAALVTVTLNRPAKLNAVDRQMTADWEQVNCWLAGHPEIRIVILTGAGEAFCAGDDVREVGTLDLNEATSLSHRQASLYLAWERLPQIFIAAVNGVAFGAGCVCAYSCDFRIAAHSARFAMPEVNLGWPPGYGLAQLTALIGKGRALELCLTGKPISAQQALSYGLVHDVVPQARVIVAAQELAKQLLAQPAEALRLTKQLLHADEGTQPKQAFLADTAAYIRCLGQADAQEGIAAFNEKRPPRFPQTTTKGSPPMKPSR
;
A
#
# COMPACT_ATOMS: atom_id res chain seq x y z
N MET A 1 2.63 -9.40 29.28
CA MET A 1 1.30 -10.03 29.36
C MET A 1 0.81 -9.68 30.73
N LYS A 2 -0.34 -9.02 30.79
CA LYS A 2 -0.98 -8.62 32.03
C LYS A 2 -1.37 -9.88 32.84
N PRO A 3 -1.30 -9.83 34.17
CA PRO A 3 -1.80 -10.92 35.01
C PRO A 3 -3.32 -11.07 34.85
N GLY A 4 -3.85 -12.25 35.18
CA GLY A 4 -5.31 -12.51 35.21
C GLY A 4 -5.86 -13.40 34.10
N LEU A 5 -5.02 -13.94 33.21
CA LEU A 5 -5.47 -14.99 32.30
C LEU A 5 -5.62 -16.31 33.06
N GLU A 6 -6.84 -16.85 33.08
CA GLU A 6 -7.17 -18.10 33.78
C GLU A 6 -7.54 -19.23 32.81
N VAL A 7 -7.34 -20.47 33.25
CA VAL A 7 -7.85 -21.65 32.55
C VAL A 7 -9.36 -21.55 32.45
N GLY A 8 -9.89 -21.76 31.25
CA GLY A 8 -11.31 -21.59 30.94
C GLY A 8 -11.66 -20.26 30.29
N ALA A 9 -10.75 -19.28 30.21
CA ALA A 9 -10.95 -18.07 29.42
C ALA A 9 -11.25 -18.43 27.95
N THR A 10 -12.20 -17.73 27.33
CA THR A 10 -12.66 -18.03 25.97
C THR A 10 -12.49 -16.85 25.02
N GLY A 11 -12.39 -17.18 23.74
CA GLY A 11 -12.44 -16.22 22.64
C GLY A 11 -13.29 -16.78 21.51
N GLN A 12 -13.99 -15.89 20.81
CA GLN A 12 -14.89 -16.28 19.73
C GLN A 12 -14.68 -15.41 18.48
N ARG A 13 -14.86 -16.02 17.31
CA ARG A 13 -14.82 -15.32 16.03
C ARG A 13 -15.85 -15.91 15.07
N GLU A 14 -16.58 -15.03 14.41
CA GLU A 14 -17.52 -15.39 13.35
C GLU A 14 -16.98 -14.96 11.98
N LEU A 15 -17.39 -15.70 10.96
CA LEU A 15 -17.08 -15.48 9.56
C LEU A 15 -18.26 -15.93 8.70
N GLN A 16 -18.67 -15.10 7.75
CA GLN A 16 -19.51 -15.53 6.64
C GLN A 16 -18.62 -16.14 5.56
N VAL A 17 -18.86 -17.39 5.17
CA VAL A 17 -18.02 -18.11 4.20
C VAL A 17 -18.06 -17.40 2.83
N GLY A 18 -16.91 -16.88 2.40
CA GLY A 18 -16.72 -16.20 1.12
C GLY A 18 -16.01 -17.06 0.07
N GLY A 19 -15.86 -16.52 -1.15
CA GLY A 19 -15.24 -17.25 -2.27
C GLY A 19 -13.77 -17.58 -2.07
N SER A 20 -13.05 -16.85 -1.23
CA SER A 20 -11.66 -17.15 -0.84
C SER A 20 -11.55 -18.22 0.24
N ASP A 21 -12.66 -18.60 0.86
CA ASP A 21 -12.67 -19.49 2.02
C ASP A 21 -12.99 -20.94 1.68
N VAL A 22 -13.28 -21.21 0.41
CA VAL A 22 -13.83 -22.46 -0.08
C VAL A 22 -12.88 -23.17 -1.03
N ILE A 23 -13.07 -24.47 -1.16
CA ILE A 23 -12.46 -25.30 -2.19
C ILE A 23 -13.55 -25.97 -3.02
N TYR A 24 -13.21 -26.30 -4.26
CA TYR A 24 -14.06 -27.10 -5.13
C TYR A 24 -13.71 -28.58 -4.95
N LEU A 25 -14.71 -29.39 -4.62
CA LEU A 25 -14.62 -30.84 -4.60
C LEU A 25 -15.20 -31.39 -5.90
N GLY A 26 -14.47 -32.27 -6.58
CA GLY A 26 -14.94 -32.95 -7.79
C GLY A 26 -14.86 -32.10 -9.06
N GLU A 27 -13.73 -31.41 -9.30
CA GLU A 27 -13.48 -30.54 -10.46
C GLU A 27 -13.75 -31.19 -11.84
N SER A 28 -13.84 -32.52 -11.93
CA SER A 28 -14.09 -33.28 -13.16
C SER A 28 -15.48 -33.94 -13.25
N GLN A 29 -16.38 -33.69 -12.28
CA GLN A 29 -17.70 -34.34 -12.22
C GLN A 29 -18.86 -33.35 -12.36
N ALA A 30 -19.97 -33.80 -12.95
CA ALA A 30 -21.17 -32.99 -13.17
C ALA A 30 -21.84 -32.45 -11.88
N ASN A 31 -21.50 -33.03 -10.72
CA ASN A 31 -22.06 -32.69 -9.40
C ASN A 31 -20.96 -32.28 -8.39
N GLY A 32 -20.01 -31.45 -8.80
CA GLY A 32 -19.02 -30.87 -7.88
C GLY A 32 -19.66 -30.03 -6.77
N ALA A 33 -18.99 -29.91 -5.62
CA ALA A 33 -19.48 -29.17 -4.46
C ALA A 33 -18.46 -28.11 -4.00
N ILE A 34 -18.95 -26.96 -3.57
CA ILE A 34 -18.15 -25.89 -2.97
C ILE A 34 -18.28 -26.01 -1.45
N VAL A 35 -17.16 -26.20 -0.76
CA VAL A 35 -17.16 -26.38 0.69
C VAL A 35 -16.13 -25.49 1.36
N PHE A 36 -16.41 -25.07 2.59
CA PHE A 36 -15.47 -24.37 3.45
C PHE A 36 -14.19 -25.18 3.62
N SER A 37 -13.05 -24.51 3.46
CA SER A 37 -11.75 -25.17 3.39
C SER A 37 -11.14 -25.35 4.78
N THR A 38 -10.41 -26.47 4.97
CA THR A 38 -9.65 -26.71 6.20
C THR A 38 -8.69 -25.57 6.56
N PRO A 39 -7.92 -24.96 5.63
CA PRO A 39 -7.08 -23.81 5.95
C PRO A 39 -7.86 -22.60 6.50
N SER A 40 -9.02 -22.29 5.89
CA SER A 40 -9.86 -21.18 6.36
C SER A 40 -10.46 -21.46 7.74
N MET A 41 -10.84 -22.70 8.01
CA MET A 41 -11.32 -23.12 9.33
C MET A 41 -10.23 -23.01 10.40
N ILE A 42 -9.01 -23.46 10.11
CA ILE A 42 -7.84 -23.30 11.00
C ILE A 42 -7.60 -21.82 11.29
N ASN A 43 -7.61 -20.97 10.27
CA ASN A 43 -7.40 -19.53 10.42
C ASN A 43 -8.49 -18.88 11.30
N LEU A 44 -9.75 -19.31 11.15
CA LEU A 44 -10.86 -18.83 11.97
C LEU A 44 -10.68 -19.21 13.45
N MET A 45 -10.34 -20.47 13.73
CA MET A 45 -10.05 -20.97 15.08
C MET A 45 -8.81 -20.28 15.68
N GLU A 46 -7.80 -20.02 14.87
CA GLU A 46 -6.61 -19.28 15.25
C GLU A 46 -6.97 -17.86 15.75
N HIS A 47 -7.83 -17.16 15.01
CA HIS A 47 -8.32 -15.84 15.39
C HIS A 47 -9.16 -15.87 16.68
N ALA A 48 -9.94 -16.93 16.91
CA ALA A 48 -10.67 -17.11 18.16
C ALA A 48 -9.70 -17.23 19.35
N ALA A 49 -8.63 -18.02 19.21
CA ALA A 49 -7.60 -18.15 20.24
C ALA A 49 -6.84 -16.84 20.49
N ARG A 50 -6.51 -16.09 19.44
CA ARG A 50 -5.91 -14.75 19.60
C ARG A 50 -6.84 -13.81 20.35
N ARG A 51 -8.14 -13.84 20.06
CA ARG A 51 -9.15 -13.01 20.75
C ARG A 51 -9.25 -13.30 22.25
N ALA A 52 -9.11 -14.56 22.66
CA ALA A 52 -9.08 -14.93 24.07
C ALA A 52 -7.91 -14.25 24.82
N LEU A 53 -6.81 -13.97 24.13
CA LEU A 53 -5.60 -13.38 24.72
C LEU A 53 -5.58 -11.84 24.66
N LEU A 54 -6.28 -11.22 23.71
CA LEU A 54 -6.23 -9.77 23.47
C LEU A 54 -6.36 -8.90 24.74
N PRO A 55 -7.28 -9.18 25.69
CA PRO A 55 -7.40 -8.35 26.90
C PRO A 55 -6.14 -8.35 27.79
N PHE A 56 -5.32 -9.40 27.67
CA PHE A 56 -4.16 -9.67 28.51
C PHE A 56 -2.83 -9.29 27.84
N LEU A 57 -2.85 -8.82 26.58
CA LEU A 57 -1.65 -8.36 25.90
C LEU A 57 -1.34 -6.90 26.27
N ASP A 58 -0.05 -6.61 26.42
CA ASP A 58 0.45 -5.23 26.50
C ASP A 58 0.59 -4.64 25.09
N PRO A 59 0.64 -3.29 24.91
CA PRO A 59 0.67 -2.66 23.58
C PRO A 59 1.82 -3.09 22.65
N HIS A 60 2.91 -3.62 23.21
CA HIS A 60 4.09 -4.10 22.46
C HIS A 60 4.18 -5.63 22.37
N GLU A 61 3.11 -6.32 22.76
CA GLU A 61 3.02 -7.77 22.73
C GLU A 61 2.02 -8.27 21.72
N GLU A 62 2.37 -9.38 21.07
CA GLU A 62 1.50 -10.09 20.16
C GLU A 62 1.50 -11.59 20.49
N SER A 63 0.45 -12.27 20.07
CA SER A 63 0.35 -13.73 20.21
C SER A 63 0.54 -14.40 18.86
N VAL A 64 1.46 -15.37 18.80
CA VAL A 64 1.75 -16.16 17.59
C VAL A 64 1.43 -17.64 17.80
N GLY A 65 0.92 -18.30 16.77
CA GLY A 65 0.71 -19.75 16.77
C GLY A 65 2.04 -20.51 16.79
N VAL A 66 2.13 -21.53 17.62
CA VAL A 66 3.29 -22.43 17.71
C VAL A 66 2.96 -23.78 17.09
N THR A 67 1.82 -24.35 17.45
CA THR A 67 1.31 -25.60 16.87
C THR A 67 -0.21 -25.54 16.77
N VAL A 68 -0.77 -26.11 15.72
CA VAL A 68 -2.21 -26.25 15.53
C VAL A 68 -2.50 -27.63 14.98
N SER A 69 -3.51 -28.31 15.53
CA SER A 69 -3.98 -29.61 15.06
C SER A 69 -5.50 -29.58 15.03
N VAL A 70 -6.09 -29.85 13.86
CA VAL A 70 -7.52 -29.68 13.62
C VAL A 70 -8.05 -30.86 12.82
N GLU A 71 -9.16 -31.42 13.28
CA GLU A 71 -10.00 -32.37 12.56
C GLU A 71 -11.15 -31.60 11.89
N HIS A 72 -11.38 -31.87 10.60
CA HIS A 72 -12.49 -31.33 9.83
C HIS A 72 -13.61 -32.37 9.77
N LEU A 73 -14.76 -32.04 10.38
CA LEU A 73 -15.80 -33.00 10.72
C LEU A 73 -16.97 -33.00 9.74
N ALA A 74 -17.33 -31.84 9.19
CA ALA A 74 -18.50 -31.69 8.32
C ALA A 74 -18.26 -30.62 7.24
N SER A 75 -18.98 -30.74 6.12
CA SER A 75 -18.91 -29.77 5.02
C SER A 75 -19.84 -28.59 5.25
N THR A 76 -19.34 -27.38 5.05
CA THR A 76 -20.14 -26.15 5.16
C THR A 76 -20.22 -25.43 3.82
N PRO A 77 -21.41 -25.03 3.35
CA PRO A 77 -21.57 -24.39 2.04
C PRO A 77 -21.12 -22.91 2.04
N LEU A 78 -20.93 -22.38 0.83
CA LEU A 78 -20.71 -20.95 0.60
C LEU A 78 -21.84 -20.12 1.25
N HIS A 79 -21.49 -18.95 1.76
CA HIS A 79 -22.40 -18.04 2.47
C HIS A 79 -22.97 -18.54 3.80
N ALA A 80 -22.61 -19.72 4.30
CA ALA A 80 -22.97 -20.08 5.67
C ALA A 80 -22.27 -19.16 6.69
N LEU A 81 -22.91 -18.94 7.83
CA LEU A 81 -22.26 -18.32 8.99
C LEU A 81 -21.52 -19.40 9.78
N VAL A 82 -20.23 -19.20 10.02
CA VAL A 82 -19.38 -20.09 10.81
C VAL A 82 -18.83 -19.35 12.01
N ARG A 83 -18.87 -20.01 13.16
CA ARG A 83 -18.37 -19.50 14.43
C ARG A 83 -17.30 -20.43 14.98
N ALA A 84 -16.12 -19.88 15.28
CA ALA A 84 -15.09 -20.57 16.03
C ALA A 84 -15.03 -20.10 17.48
N GLU A 85 -14.69 -21.03 18.34
CA GLU A 85 -14.45 -20.84 19.76
C GLU A 85 -13.07 -21.38 20.12
N ALA A 86 -12.39 -20.69 21.03
CA ALA A 86 -11.16 -21.16 21.65
C ALA A 86 -11.30 -21.04 23.16
N LYS A 87 -10.91 -22.08 23.89
CA LYS A 87 -10.92 -22.13 25.35
C LYS A 87 -9.53 -22.44 25.87
N VAL A 88 -9.01 -21.61 26.76
CA VAL A 88 -7.71 -21.83 27.41
C VAL A 88 -7.77 -23.09 28.27
N THR A 89 -6.88 -24.04 28.01
CA THR A 89 -6.77 -25.29 28.78
C THR A 89 -5.55 -25.30 29.68
N LYS A 90 -4.49 -24.56 29.33
CA LYS A 90 -3.28 -24.44 30.14
C LYS A 90 -2.61 -23.08 29.91
N VAL A 91 -2.12 -22.47 30.99
CA VAL A 91 -1.27 -21.27 30.95
C VAL A 91 0.08 -21.63 31.56
N ASP A 92 1.14 -21.55 30.76
CA ASP A 92 2.52 -21.85 31.15
C ASP A 92 3.40 -20.63 30.86
N GLY A 93 3.35 -19.65 31.78
CA GLY A 93 4.00 -18.36 31.62
C GLY A 93 3.46 -17.59 30.40
N ARG A 94 4.25 -17.54 29.32
CA ARG A 94 3.90 -16.87 28.05
C ARG A 94 3.45 -17.84 26.96
N VAL A 95 3.30 -19.12 27.28
CA VAL A 95 2.79 -20.15 26.37
C VAL A 95 1.42 -20.59 26.85
N ILE A 96 0.45 -20.62 25.93
CA ILE A 96 -0.95 -20.87 26.24
C ILE A 96 -1.47 -21.95 25.31
N ASP A 97 -2.07 -22.99 25.90
CA ASP A 97 -2.73 -24.06 25.17
C ASP A 97 -4.25 -23.84 25.17
N PHE A 98 -4.86 -24.21 24.04
CA PHE A 98 -6.28 -24.04 23.76
C PHE A 98 -6.88 -25.34 23.26
N GLU A 99 -8.13 -25.57 23.66
CA GLU A 99 -9.07 -26.36 22.88
C GLU A 99 -9.79 -25.43 21.91
N ILE A 100 -9.91 -25.81 20.64
CA ILE A 100 -10.53 -25.00 19.59
C ILE A 100 -11.63 -25.79 18.88
N SER A 101 -12.72 -25.10 18.54
CA SER A 101 -13.89 -25.69 17.88
C SER A 101 -14.46 -24.71 16.87
N ALA A 102 -15.11 -25.24 15.82
CA ALA A 102 -15.85 -24.45 14.85
C ALA A 102 -17.20 -25.11 14.59
N PHE A 103 -18.21 -24.25 14.43
CA PHE A 103 -19.60 -24.62 14.24
C PHE A 103 -20.17 -23.81 13.08
N ASP A 104 -21.04 -24.42 12.29
CA ASP A 104 -21.99 -23.66 11.49
C ASP A 104 -23.33 -23.56 12.25
N GLU A 105 -24.40 -23.14 11.55
CA GLU A 105 -25.72 -23.00 12.15
C GLU A 105 -26.37 -24.33 12.57
N ARG A 106 -25.83 -25.47 12.12
CA ARG A 106 -26.44 -26.80 12.29
C ARG A 106 -25.61 -27.70 13.18
N GLU A 107 -24.30 -27.74 12.99
CA GLU A 107 -23.45 -28.74 13.62
C GLU A 107 -22.02 -28.24 13.88
N GLN A 108 -21.25 -29.09 14.57
CA GLN A 108 -19.82 -28.87 14.75
C GLN A 108 -19.07 -29.32 13.50
N ILE A 109 -18.37 -28.39 12.87
CA ILE A 109 -17.70 -28.60 11.58
C ILE A 109 -16.20 -28.85 11.76
N GLY A 110 -15.64 -28.50 12.92
CA GLY A 110 -14.25 -28.78 13.23
C GLY A 110 -13.93 -28.72 14.72
N ARG A 111 -12.85 -29.40 15.10
CA ARG A 111 -12.32 -29.39 16.47
C ARG A 111 -10.81 -29.59 16.47
N GLY A 112 -10.14 -29.18 17.53
CA GLY A 112 -8.70 -29.30 17.60
C GLY A 112 -8.06 -28.74 18.85
N THR A 113 -6.74 -28.65 18.79
CA THR A 113 -5.92 -28.03 19.82
C THR A 113 -5.00 -26.99 19.20
N HIS A 114 -4.69 -25.96 19.97
CA HIS A 114 -3.79 -24.91 19.52
C HIS A 114 -2.87 -24.45 20.65
N ARG A 115 -1.61 -24.22 20.32
CA ARG A 115 -0.63 -23.64 21.23
C ARG A 115 -0.20 -22.30 20.69
N ARG A 116 -0.23 -21.27 21.53
CA ARG A 116 0.24 -19.93 21.18
C ARG A 116 1.29 -19.44 22.17
N ALA A 117 2.19 -18.59 21.70
CA ALA A 117 3.18 -17.92 22.52
C ALA A 117 2.99 -16.40 22.44
N VAL A 118 3.14 -15.71 23.57
CA VAL A 118 3.17 -14.24 23.63
C VAL A 118 4.60 -13.75 23.44
N ILE A 119 4.79 -12.92 22.43
CA ILE A 119 6.08 -12.39 21.99
C ILE A 119 6.09 -10.86 22.01
N LEU A 120 7.28 -10.27 22.11
CA LEU A 120 7.47 -8.83 21.91
C LEU A 120 7.61 -8.55 20.41
N THR A 121 6.82 -7.60 19.90
CA THR A 121 6.78 -7.27 18.46
C THR A 121 8.13 -6.82 17.93
N GLU A 122 8.87 -5.99 18.67
CA GLU A 122 10.18 -5.46 18.24
C GLU A 122 11.23 -6.56 18.03
N ARG A 123 11.31 -7.53 18.96
CA ARG A 123 12.28 -8.64 18.86
C ARG A 123 11.97 -9.55 17.68
N PHE A 124 10.69 -9.76 17.40
CA PHE A 124 10.25 -10.58 16.27
C PHE A 124 10.49 -9.87 14.94
N ALA A 125 10.17 -8.58 14.85
CA ALA A 125 10.46 -7.76 13.68
C ALA A 125 11.95 -7.73 13.36
N ALA A 126 12.82 -7.56 14.36
CA ALA A 126 14.27 -7.57 14.18
C ALA A 126 14.77 -8.92 13.61
N ARG A 127 14.32 -10.05 14.17
CA ARG A 127 14.69 -11.39 13.69
C ARG A 127 14.13 -11.72 12.32
N LEU A 128 12.88 -11.31 12.05
CA LEU A 128 12.28 -11.48 10.73
C LEU A 128 13.08 -10.69 9.69
N ASN A 129 13.44 -9.44 9.98
CA ASN A 129 14.28 -8.63 9.11
C ASN A 129 15.66 -9.27 8.87
N GLU A 130 16.28 -9.85 9.89
CA GLU A 130 17.56 -10.58 9.77
C GLU A 130 17.43 -11.87 8.94
N LYS A 131 16.36 -12.64 9.16
CA LYS A 131 16.07 -13.88 8.43
C LYS A 131 15.71 -13.60 6.96
N THR A 132 14.96 -12.52 6.71
CA THR A 132 14.67 -12.02 5.36
C THR A 132 15.95 -11.54 4.67
N ARG A 133 16.89 -10.88 5.38
CA ARG A 133 18.21 -10.52 4.82
C ARG A 133 19.05 -11.74 4.42
N THR A 134 18.90 -12.87 5.10
CA THR A 134 19.72 -14.08 4.88
C THR A 134 19.09 -15.14 3.97
N MET A 135 17.76 -15.15 3.80
CA MET A 135 17.05 -16.05 2.87
C MET A 135 16.99 -15.52 1.41
N ASN A 136 17.30 -14.24 1.16
CA ASN A 136 16.98 -13.58 -0.10
C ASN A 136 18.06 -13.69 -1.19
N GLY A 137 18.18 -14.90 -1.75
CA GLY A 137 18.38 -15.08 -3.20
C GLY A 137 17.05 -15.26 -3.97
N GLY A 138 15.89 -15.14 -3.29
CA GLY A 138 14.55 -15.31 -3.85
C GLY A 138 13.61 -14.17 -3.45
N LEU A 139 12.73 -13.80 -4.39
CA LEU A 139 11.81 -12.67 -4.36
C LEU A 139 11.03 -12.49 -3.04
N VAL A 140 11.48 -11.57 -2.21
CA VAL A 140 10.61 -10.74 -1.36
C VAL A 140 11.05 -9.32 -1.61
N VAL A 141 10.19 -8.51 -2.24
CA VAL A 141 10.44 -7.08 -2.46
C VAL A 141 10.54 -6.44 -1.07
N PRO A 142 11.76 -6.13 -0.58
CA PRO A 142 11.88 -5.55 0.74
C PRO A 142 11.33 -4.13 0.63
N PHE A 143 10.49 -3.73 1.57
CA PHE A 143 10.21 -2.31 1.79
C PHE A 143 11.01 -1.84 3.01
N PRO A 144 12.28 -1.41 2.85
CA PRO A 144 12.96 -0.67 3.90
C PRO A 144 13.30 0.71 3.34
N GLN A 145 12.32 1.54 3.04
CA GLN A 145 12.58 2.97 3.05
C GLN A 145 12.66 3.39 4.51
N THR A 146 13.84 3.16 5.08
CA THR A 146 14.11 3.55 6.46
C THR A 146 14.03 5.08 6.49
N PRO A 147 13.12 5.67 7.27
CA PRO A 147 12.99 7.11 7.35
C PRO A 147 14.35 7.75 7.63
N ASN A 148 14.77 8.68 6.77
CA ASN A 148 16.03 9.39 6.90
C ASN A 148 15.78 10.87 7.15
N GLN A 149 16.15 11.35 8.34
CA GLN A 149 16.02 12.75 8.76
C GLN A 149 17.25 13.60 8.40
N ALA A 150 18.31 13.01 7.86
CA ALA A 150 19.46 13.76 7.40
C ALA A 150 19.09 14.65 6.20
N GLU A 151 19.88 15.70 5.97
CA GLU A 151 19.77 16.49 4.75
C GLU A 151 19.96 15.60 3.52
N LEU A 152 19.19 15.88 2.48
CA LEU A 152 19.28 15.15 1.23
C LEU A 152 20.64 15.47 0.57
N PRO A 153 21.50 14.47 0.30
CA PRO A 153 22.79 14.72 -0.32
C PRO A 153 22.60 15.22 -1.77
N PRO A 154 23.61 15.85 -2.38
CA PRO A 154 23.58 16.20 -3.79
C PRO A 154 23.28 14.97 -4.66
N LEU A 155 22.22 15.05 -5.45
CA LEU A 155 21.80 14.00 -6.38
C LEU A 155 22.38 14.27 -7.77
N LYS A 156 22.58 13.21 -8.56
CA LYS A 156 23.22 13.34 -9.88
C LYS A 156 22.21 13.52 -11.02
N THR A 157 21.02 12.97 -10.84
CA THR A 157 20.01 12.83 -11.90
C THR A 157 18.66 13.39 -11.51
N LEU A 158 18.50 13.83 -10.27
CA LEU A 158 17.31 14.51 -9.75
C LEU A 158 17.70 15.87 -9.19
N VAL A 159 16.83 16.86 -9.37
CA VAL A 159 16.91 18.15 -8.66
C VAL A 159 15.72 18.22 -7.72
N VAL A 160 15.98 18.50 -6.44
CA VAL A 160 14.95 18.54 -5.40
C VAL A 160 14.93 19.93 -4.78
N GLU A 161 13.80 20.61 -4.91
CA GLU A 161 13.57 21.95 -4.38
C GLU A 161 12.45 21.88 -3.36
N ARG A 162 12.68 22.40 -2.15
CA ARG A 162 11.70 22.43 -1.07
C ARG A 162 11.23 23.85 -0.82
N ASP A 163 9.91 24.04 -0.81
CA ASP A 163 9.23 25.24 -0.35
C ASP A 163 8.21 24.87 0.74
N ALA A 164 8.60 25.08 2.00
CA ALA A 164 7.84 24.69 3.19
C ALA A 164 7.40 23.21 3.17
N ALA A 165 6.11 22.95 2.94
CA ALA A 165 5.48 21.63 2.90
C ALA A 165 5.34 21.04 1.48
N LEU A 166 5.79 21.78 0.46
CA LEU A 166 5.81 21.37 -0.94
C LEU A 166 7.24 21.05 -1.35
N VAL A 167 7.44 19.91 -2.03
CA VAL A 167 8.70 19.58 -2.70
C VAL A 167 8.45 19.44 -4.19
N THR A 168 9.33 20.02 -5.00
CA THR A 168 9.39 19.77 -6.44
C THR A 168 10.59 18.90 -6.75
N VAL A 169 10.34 17.73 -7.34
CA VAL A 169 11.37 16.82 -7.85
C VAL A 169 11.39 16.94 -9.37
N THR A 170 12.53 17.31 -9.93
CA THR A 170 12.74 17.39 -11.37
C THR A 170 13.68 16.28 -11.82
N LEU A 171 13.22 15.40 -12.72
CA LEU A 171 14.08 14.44 -13.42
C LEU A 171 15.05 15.22 -14.30
N ASN A 172 16.36 15.09 -14.07
CA ASN A 172 17.37 15.95 -14.66
C ASN A 172 18.40 15.16 -15.48
N ARG A 173 17.92 14.45 -16.50
CA ARG A 173 18.74 13.88 -17.58
C ARG A 173 18.18 14.31 -18.95
N PRO A 174 18.04 15.62 -19.24
CA PRO A 174 17.31 16.10 -20.43
C PRO A 174 17.95 15.61 -21.75
N ALA A 175 19.28 15.47 -21.81
CA ALA A 175 19.99 14.92 -22.97
C ALA A 175 19.65 13.43 -23.27
N LYS A 176 18.99 12.75 -22.34
CA LYS A 176 18.48 11.37 -22.45
C LYS A 176 16.96 11.33 -22.33
N LEU A 177 16.28 12.46 -22.52
CA LEU A 177 14.83 12.60 -22.34
C LEU A 177 14.35 12.08 -20.97
N ASN A 178 15.18 12.28 -19.95
CA ASN A 178 14.94 11.85 -18.58
C ASN A 178 14.69 10.34 -18.44
N ALA A 179 15.32 9.51 -19.30
CA ALA A 179 15.27 8.06 -19.15
C ALA A 179 15.80 7.61 -17.77
N VAL A 180 15.23 6.54 -17.22
CA VAL A 180 15.59 6.00 -15.90
C VAL A 180 16.75 5.02 -16.05
N ASP A 181 17.85 5.28 -15.34
CA ASP A 181 19.01 4.40 -15.25
C ASP A 181 19.24 3.94 -13.80
N ARG A 182 20.28 3.13 -13.57
CA ARG A 182 20.71 2.70 -12.22
C ARG A 182 20.96 3.87 -11.27
N GLN A 183 21.53 4.98 -11.77
CA GLN A 183 21.83 6.14 -10.95
C GLN A 183 20.56 6.90 -10.55
N MET A 184 19.61 7.09 -11.47
CA MET A 184 18.32 7.70 -11.17
C MET A 184 17.49 6.85 -10.23
N THR A 185 17.57 5.52 -10.35
CA THR A 185 16.96 4.61 -9.37
C THR A 185 17.54 4.82 -7.98
N ALA A 186 18.87 4.92 -7.85
CA ALA A 186 19.54 5.17 -6.58
C ALA A 186 19.27 6.57 -5.99
N ASP A 187 19.16 7.60 -6.83
CA ASP A 187 18.80 8.94 -6.40
C ASP A 187 17.36 8.97 -5.86
N TRP A 188 16.44 8.29 -6.54
CA TRP A 188 15.05 8.16 -6.09
C TRP A 188 14.89 7.38 -4.78
N GLU A 189 15.65 6.32 -4.57
CA GLU A 189 15.67 5.59 -3.30
C GLU A 189 16.08 6.50 -2.13
N GLN A 190 17.05 7.39 -2.35
CA GLN A 190 17.45 8.39 -1.37
C GLN A 190 16.34 9.43 -1.13
N VAL A 191 15.73 9.94 -2.19
CA VAL A 191 14.60 10.88 -2.10
C VAL A 191 13.45 10.26 -1.32
N ASN A 192 13.09 9.01 -1.60
CA ASN A 192 11.97 8.39 -0.91
C ASN A 192 12.26 8.12 0.57
N CYS A 193 13.46 7.65 0.92
CA CYS A 193 13.88 7.52 2.33
C CYS A 193 13.84 8.88 3.05
N TRP A 194 14.27 9.94 2.37
CA TRP A 194 14.23 11.30 2.88
C TRP A 194 12.78 11.78 3.09
N LEU A 195 11.89 11.63 2.10
CA LEU A 195 10.47 11.96 2.22
C LEU A 195 9.79 11.20 3.38
N ALA A 196 10.12 9.92 3.56
CA ALA A 196 9.63 9.13 4.68
C ALA A 196 10.07 9.68 6.06
N GLY A 197 11.23 10.33 6.13
CA GLY A 197 11.78 10.97 7.33
C GLY A 197 11.21 12.36 7.66
N HIS A 198 10.50 12.98 6.72
CA HIS A 198 10.08 14.39 6.79
C HIS A 198 8.55 14.52 6.68
N PRO A 199 7.80 14.20 7.76
CA PRO A 199 6.33 14.20 7.75
C PRO A 199 5.71 15.59 7.62
N GLU A 200 6.50 16.66 7.78
CA GLU A 200 6.07 18.03 7.52
C GLU A 200 5.98 18.37 6.02
N ILE A 201 6.64 17.57 5.17
CA ILE A 201 6.41 17.61 3.72
C ILE A 201 5.10 16.89 3.46
N ARG A 202 4.20 17.55 2.73
CA ARG A 202 2.84 17.07 2.49
C ARG A 202 2.56 16.78 1.01
N ILE A 203 3.17 17.53 0.10
CA ILE A 203 2.94 17.40 -1.34
C ILE A 203 4.29 17.29 -2.06
N VAL A 204 4.34 16.41 -3.07
CA VAL A 204 5.46 16.28 -4.01
C VAL A 204 4.95 16.57 -5.42
N ILE A 205 5.51 17.56 -6.11
CA ILE A 205 5.33 17.75 -7.55
C ILE A 205 6.50 17.09 -8.27
N LEU A 206 6.21 16.23 -9.23
CA LEU A 206 7.20 15.56 -10.06
C LEU A 206 7.11 16.07 -11.50
N THR A 207 8.24 16.49 -12.09
CA THR A 207 8.32 16.92 -13.49
C THR A 207 9.64 16.50 -14.14
N GLY A 208 9.79 16.68 -15.46
CA GLY A 208 11.03 16.46 -16.18
C GLY A 208 11.71 17.76 -16.61
N ALA A 209 13.03 17.79 -16.59
CA ALA A 209 13.82 18.85 -17.20
C ALA A 209 13.74 18.77 -18.73
N GLY A 210 13.68 19.92 -19.41
CA GLY A 210 13.67 20.00 -20.87
C GLY A 210 12.32 19.64 -21.49
N GLU A 211 12.36 18.96 -22.65
CA GLU A 211 11.20 18.72 -23.51
C GLU A 211 10.40 17.44 -23.18
N ALA A 212 10.96 16.56 -22.35
CA ALA A 212 10.34 15.30 -21.96
C ALA A 212 10.04 15.27 -20.46
N PHE A 213 8.97 14.57 -20.10
CA PHE A 213 8.77 14.18 -18.71
C PHE A 213 9.74 13.03 -18.38
N CYS A 214 9.56 11.87 -19.03
CA CYS A 214 10.43 10.70 -18.91
C CYS A 214 10.20 9.74 -20.07
N ALA A 215 11.26 9.35 -20.78
CA ALA A 215 11.19 8.44 -21.93
C ALA A 215 11.17 6.94 -21.58
N GLY A 216 11.11 6.58 -20.28
CA GLY A 216 11.16 5.19 -19.83
C GLY A 216 12.53 4.76 -19.36
N ASP A 217 12.80 3.47 -19.32
CA ASP A 217 14.12 2.96 -18.95
C ASP A 217 15.17 3.33 -20.01
N ASP A 218 16.41 3.56 -19.58
CA ASP A 218 17.53 3.80 -20.47
C ASP A 218 17.90 2.49 -21.19
N VAL A 219 17.28 2.25 -22.35
CA VAL A 219 17.44 1.02 -23.14
C VAL A 219 18.91 0.72 -23.47
N ARG A 220 19.76 1.75 -23.56
CA ARG A 220 21.20 1.55 -23.76
C ARG A 220 21.86 0.90 -22.54
N GLU A 221 21.46 1.28 -21.33
CA GLU A 221 21.92 0.62 -20.11
C GLU A 221 21.35 -0.79 -20.01
N VAL A 222 20.05 -0.97 -20.26
CA VAL A 222 19.40 -2.29 -20.23
C VAL A 222 20.13 -3.30 -21.11
N GLY A 223 20.56 -2.89 -22.31
CA GLY A 223 21.33 -3.75 -23.23
C GLY A 223 22.73 -4.15 -22.74
N THR A 224 23.21 -3.60 -21.61
CA THR A 224 24.52 -3.92 -21.01
C THR A 224 24.43 -4.76 -19.74
N LEU A 225 23.22 -4.94 -19.19
CA LEU A 225 23.02 -5.67 -17.95
C LEU A 225 23.00 -7.17 -18.19
N ASP A 226 23.57 -7.94 -17.27
CA ASP A 226 23.23 -9.37 -17.19
C ASP A 226 21.84 -9.59 -16.56
N LEU A 227 21.34 -10.82 -16.60
CA LEU A 227 20.00 -11.14 -16.08
C LEU A 227 19.87 -10.94 -14.56
N ASN A 228 20.93 -11.12 -13.79
CA ASN A 228 20.88 -10.92 -12.34
C ASN A 228 20.85 -9.43 -12.00
N GLU A 229 21.68 -8.62 -12.68
CA GLU A 229 21.66 -7.16 -12.59
C GLU A 229 20.31 -6.60 -13.02
N ALA A 230 19.79 -7.06 -14.16
CA ALA A 230 18.48 -6.67 -14.67
C ALA A 230 17.38 -7.04 -13.68
N THR A 231 17.39 -8.25 -13.12
CA THR A 231 16.41 -8.69 -12.11
C THR A 231 16.46 -7.80 -10.86
N SER A 232 17.67 -7.53 -10.34
CA SER A 232 17.86 -6.68 -9.17
C SER A 232 17.36 -5.25 -9.41
N LEU A 233 17.75 -4.65 -10.54
CA LEU A 233 17.32 -3.31 -10.91
C LEU A 233 15.80 -3.24 -11.10
N SER A 234 15.22 -4.22 -11.78
CA SER A 234 13.78 -4.34 -12.02
C SER A 234 12.97 -4.32 -10.71
N HIS A 235 13.40 -5.12 -9.72
CA HIS A 235 12.74 -5.14 -8.42
C HIS A 235 12.87 -3.80 -7.67
N ARG A 236 14.03 -3.14 -7.76
CA ARG A 236 14.24 -1.82 -7.15
C ARG A 236 13.34 -0.77 -7.78
N GLN A 237 13.24 -0.73 -9.11
CA GLN A 237 12.36 0.18 -9.84
C GLN A 237 10.87 -0.08 -9.52
N ALA A 238 10.45 -1.35 -9.44
CA ALA A 238 9.10 -1.68 -9.00
C ALA A 238 8.80 -1.16 -7.58
N SER A 239 9.76 -1.37 -6.66
CA SER A 239 9.66 -0.92 -5.26
C SER A 239 9.58 0.60 -5.16
N LEU A 240 10.34 1.31 -6.00
CA LEU A 240 10.35 2.75 -6.08
C LEU A 240 8.94 3.29 -6.37
N TYR A 241 8.30 2.83 -7.43
CA TYR A 241 6.97 3.34 -7.81
C TYR A 241 5.89 2.94 -6.80
N LEU A 242 5.91 1.69 -6.32
CA LEU A 242 4.98 1.23 -5.27
C LEU A 242 5.17 1.98 -3.94
N ALA A 243 6.35 2.54 -3.67
CA ALA A 243 6.56 3.30 -2.46
C ALA A 243 5.72 4.57 -2.39
N TRP A 244 5.43 5.19 -3.53
CA TRP A 244 4.70 6.45 -3.55
C TRP A 244 3.27 6.30 -3.06
N GLU A 245 2.62 5.15 -3.28
CA GLU A 245 1.30 4.83 -2.73
C GLU A 245 1.31 4.78 -1.20
N ARG A 246 2.44 4.35 -0.61
CA ARG A 246 2.61 4.12 0.83
C ARG A 246 3.18 5.33 1.56
N LEU A 247 3.88 6.21 0.85
CA LEU A 247 4.38 7.46 1.40
C LEU A 247 3.22 8.38 1.78
N PRO A 248 3.33 9.11 2.92
CA PRO A 248 2.26 9.94 3.40
C PRO A 248 2.03 11.21 2.56
N GLN A 249 2.99 11.57 1.72
CA GLN A 249 2.90 12.71 0.81
C GLN A 249 1.98 12.42 -0.36
N ILE A 250 1.26 13.42 -0.83
CA ILE A 250 0.50 13.34 -2.09
C ILE A 250 1.41 13.71 -3.26
N PHE A 251 1.48 12.86 -4.28
CA PHE A 251 2.31 13.03 -5.47
C PHE A 251 1.48 13.57 -6.64
N ILE A 252 1.99 14.62 -7.30
CA ILE A 252 1.38 15.25 -8.47
C ILE A 252 2.40 15.19 -9.61
N ALA A 253 2.11 14.43 -10.66
CA ALA A 253 2.89 14.43 -11.89
C ALA A 253 2.51 15.63 -12.76
N ALA A 254 3.44 16.56 -12.92
CA ALA A 254 3.41 17.67 -13.87
C ALA A 254 4.08 17.21 -15.18
N VAL A 255 3.31 16.54 -16.05
CA VAL A 255 3.80 15.89 -17.26
C VAL A 255 4.02 16.91 -18.38
N ASN A 256 5.23 17.45 -18.43
CA ASN A 256 5.65 18.51 -19.35
C ASN A 256 5.98 18.03 -20.78
N GLY A 257 5.88 16.74 -21.08
CA GLY A 257 6.29 16.20 -22.37
C GLY A 257 6.03 14.71 -22.53
N VAL A 258 6.90 14.03 -23.26
CA VAL A 258 6.83 12.57 -23.46
C VAL A 258 6.92 11.83 -22.12
N ALA A 259 5.99 10.89 -21.90
CA ALA A 259 5.92 9.99 -20.75
C ALA A 259 5.71 8.54 -21.26
N PHE A 260 6.80 7.84 -21.57
CA PHE A 260 6.75 6.52 -22.23
C PHE A 260 7.30 5.41 -21.32
N GLY A 261 6.75 4.20 -21.44
CA GLY A 261 7.19 3.01 -20.70
C GLY A 261 7.25 3.26 -19.19
N ALA A 262 8.41 3.03 -18.57
CA ALA A 262 8.63 3.37 -17.15
C ALA A 262 8.38 4.85 -16.80
N GLY A 263 8.46 5.78 -17.76
CA GLY A 263 8.08 7.17 -17.58
C GLY A 263 6.56 7.39 -17.53
N CYS A 264 5.80 6.54 -18.23
CA CYS A 264 4.35 6.47 -18.07
C CYS A 264 4.00 5.88 -16.69
N VAL A 265 4.66 4.79 -16.28
CA VAL A 265 4.55 4.20 -14.92
C VAL A 265 4.79 5.26 -13.86
N CYS A 266 5.92 5.95 -13.96
CA CYS A 266 6.28 7.08 -13.10
C CYS A 266 5.15 8.14 -13.02
N ALA A 267 4.53 8.51 -14.13
CA ALA A 267 3.42 9.46 -14.12
C ALA A 267 2.17 8.90 -13.42
N TYR A 268 1.77 7.66 -13.70
CA TYR A 268 0.54 7.08 -13.16
C TYR A 268 0.66 6.46 -11.77
N SER A 269 1.86 6.25 -11.26
CA SER A 269 2.11 5.92 -9.85
C SER A 269 2.06 7.16 -8.93
N CYS A 270 2.01 8.38 -9.49
CA CYS A 270 1.63 9.56 -8.72
C CYS A 270 0.12 9.53 -8.41
N ASP A 271 -0.36 10.29 -7.43
CA ASP A 271 -1.79 10.35 -7.12
C ASP A 271 -2.56 11.18 -8.17
N PHE A 272 -1.97 12.31 -8.60
CA PHE A 272 -2.53 13.21 -9.61
C PHE A 272 -1.62 13.35 -10.82
N ARG A 273 -2.21 13.69 -11.98
CA ARG A 273 -1.52 13.90 -13.26
C ARG A 273 -2.10 15.09 -13.99
N ILE A 274 -1.29 16.10 -14.25
CA ILE A 274 -1.60 17.26 -15.09
C ILE A 274 -0.63 17.25 -16.26
N ALA A 275 -1.15 17.26 -17.48
CA ALA A 275 -0.34 17.10 -18.68
C ALA A 275 -0.30 18.36 -19.54
N ALA A 276 0.82 18.59 -20.22
CA ALA A 276 0.88 19.55 -21.32
C ALA A 276 0.02 19.08 -22.51
N HIS A 277 -0.52 20.00 -23.31
CA HIS A 277 -1.15 19.67 -24.60
C HIS A 277 -0.23 18.85 -25.53
N SER A 278 1.07 19.15 -25.49
CA SER A 278 2.12 18.47 -26.24
C SER A 278 2.50 17.11 -25.67
N ALA A 279 2.10 16.78 -24.43
CA ALA A 279 2.46 15.52 -23.81
C ALA A 279 1.91 14.31 -24.61
N ARG A 280 2.65 13.22 -24.53
CA ARG A 280 2.34 11.95 -25.19
C ARG A 280 2.60 10.82 -24.21
N PHE A 281 1.71 9.84 -24.20
CA PHE A 281 1.80 8.67 -23.33
C PHE A 281 1.85 7.39 -24.17
N ALA A 282 2.69 6.43 -23.80
CA ALA A 282 2.81 5.16 -24.51
C ALA A 282 3.38 4.08 -23.57
N MET A 283 3.06 2.82 -23.86
CA MET A 283 3.71 1.63 -23.29
C MET A 283 4.36 0.83 -24.43
N PRO A 284 5.48 1.31 -25.02
CA PRO A 284 6.04 0.79 -26.27
C PRO A 284 6.93 -0.45 -26.10
N GLU A 285 7.04 -1.02 -24.90
CA GLU A 285 7.97 -2.10 -24.55
C GLU A 285 7.83 -3.34 -25.45
N VAL A 286 6.62 -3.63 -25.94
CA VAL A 286 6.37 -4.74 -26.87
C VAL A 286 7.16 -4.60 -28.18
N ASN A 287 7.48 -3.37 -28.60
CA ASN A 287 8.31 -3.11 -29.78
C ASN A 287 9.79 -3.45 -29.55
N LEU A 288 10.19 -3.59 -28.28
CA LEU A 288 11.53 -3.98 -27.87
C LEU A 288 11.61 -5.48 -27.50
N GLY A 289 10.48 -6.18 -27.49
CA GLY A 289 10.41 -7.63 -27.27
C GLY A 289 10.11 -8.06 -25.83
N TRP A 290 9.67 -7.14 -24.96
CA TRP A 290 9.25 -7.46 -23.59
C TRP A 290 7.92 -6.78 -23.22
N PRO A 291 7.16 -7.31 -22.26
CA PRO A 291 5.95 -6.64 -21.79
C PRO A 291 6.29 -5.41 -20.95
N PRO A 292 5.39 -4.42 -20.85
CA PRO A 292 5.54 -3.35 -19.89
C PRO A 292 5.58 -3.87 -18.44
N GLY A 293 6.45 -3.27 -17.62
CA GLY A 293 6.70 -3.70 -16.23
C GLY A 293 6.02 -2.84 -15.16
N TYR A 294 6.01 -3.36 -13.94
CA TYR A 294 5.81 -2.68 -12.65
C TYR A 294 4.50 -1.90 -12.38
N GLY A 295 3.59 -1.74 -13.33
CA GLY A 295 2.40 -0.90 -13.11
C GLY A 295 1.14 -1.28 -13.89
N LEU A 296 1.09 -2.45 -14.52
CA LEU A 296 -0.04 -2.86 -15.37
C LEU A 296 -1.39 -2.97 -14.63
N ALA A 297 -1.37 -3.36 -13.36
CA ALA A 297 -2.58 -3.44 -12.54
C ALA A 297 -3.17 -2.04 -12.29
N GLN A 298 -2.33 -1.09 -11.87
CA GLN A 298 -2.71 0.33 -11.71
C GLN A 298 -3.22 0.92 -13.03
N LEU A 299 -2.50 0.69 -14.14
CA LEU A 299 -2.94 1.15 -15.45
C LEU A 299 -4.33 0.60 -15.79
N THR A 300 -4.58 -0.69 -15.53
CA THR A 300 -5.87 -1.33 -15.77
C THR A 300 -6.98 -0.75 -14.89
N ALA A 301 -6.69 -0.45 -13.63
CA ALA A 301 -7.62 0.20 -12.71
C ALA A 301 -7.98 1.62 -13.18
N LEU A 302 -7.01 2.37 -13.70
CA LEU A 302 -7.19 3.75 -14.15
C LEU A 302 -7.97 3.87 -15.47
N ILE A 303 -7.62 3.08 -16.49
CA ILE A 303 -8.15 3.26 -17.85
C ILE A 303 -9.02 2.11 -18.36
N GLY A 304 -9.20 1.08 -17.53
CA GLY A 304 -9.92 -0.14 -17.87
C GLY A 304 -9.09 -1.09 -18.76
N LYS A 305 -9.42 -2.39 -18.68
CA LYS A 305 -8.69 -3.46 -19.37
C LYS A 305 -8.59 -3.26 -20.89
N GLY A 306 -9.66 -2.80 -21.54
CA GLY A 306 -9.67 -2.63 -23.00
C GLY A 306 -8.64 -1.62 -23.50
N ARG A 307 -8.58 -0.44 -22.88
CA ARG A 307 -7.63 0.62 -23.25
C ARG A 307 -6.21 0.30 -22.80
N ALA A 308 -6.05 -0.36 -21.65
CA ALA A 308 -4.75 -0.87 -21.21
C ALA A 308 -4.17 -1.87 -22.23
N LEU A 309 -4.99 -2.82 -22.71
CA LEU A 309 -4.57 -3.76 -23.76
C LEU A 309 -4.21 -3.04 -25.06
N GLU A 310 -5.03 -2.08 -25.52
CA GLU A 310 -4.72 -1.29 -26.73
C GLU A 310 -3.38 -0.57 -26.59
N LEU A 311 -3.17 0.16 -25.49
CA LEU A 311 -1.95 0.94 -25.26
C LEU A 311 -0.71 0.06 -25.18
N CYS A 312 -0.79 -1.07 -24.46
CA CYS A 312 0.34 -1.97 -24.24
C CYS A 312 0.65 -2.89 -25.43
N LEU A 313 -0.37 -3.43 -26.11
CA LEU A 313 -0.16 -4.38 -27.21
C LEU A 313 0.18 -3.69 -28.53
N THR A 314 -0.25 -2.44 -28.74
CA THR A 314 0.10 -1.68 -29.95
C THR A 314 1.38 -0.86 -29.77
N GLY A 315 1.73 -0.51 -28.54
CA GLY A 315 2.83 0.40 -28.22
C GLY A 315 2.70 1.80 -28.82
N LYS A 316 1.52 2.17 -29.36
CA LYS A 316 1.30 3.44 -30.05
C LYS A 316 1.11 4.57 -29.04
N PRO A 317 1.69 5.76 -29.28
CA PRO A 317 1.48 6.89 -28.40
C PRO A 317 0.06 7.45 -28.52
N ILE A 318 -0.51 7.83 -27.39
CA ILE A 318 -1.75 8.61 -27.29
C ILE A 318 -1.44 10.07 -26.94
N SER A 319 -2.28 10.98 -27.41
CA SER A 319 -2.22 12.40 -27.03
C SER A 319 -2.65 12.63 -25.57
N ALA A 320 -2.26 13.77 -24.99
CA ALA A 320 -2.75 14.19 -23.67
C ALA A 320 -4.29 14.25 -23.61
N GLN A 321 -4.95 14.68 -24.69
CA GLN A 321 -6.41 14.73 -24.75
C GLN A 321 -7.04 13.33 -24.74
N GLN A 322 -6.46 12.37 -25.45
CA GLN A 322 -6.88 10.97 -25.37
C GLN A 322 -6.65 10.42 -23.97
N ALA A 323 -5.47 10.65 -23.38
CA ALA A 323 -5.17 10.26 -22.01
C ALA A 323 -6.20 10.82 -21.00
N LEU A 324 -6.67 12.06 -21.19
CA LEU A 324 -7.71 12.68 -20.36
C LEU A 324 -9.05 11.93 -20.51
N SER A 325 -9.48 11.71 -21.76
CA SER A 325 -10.68 10.91 -22.05
C SER A 325 -10.59 9.44 -21.58
N TYR A 326 -9.37 8.97 -21.33
CA TYR A 326 -9.06 7.63 -20.85
C TYR A 326 -9.14 7.52 -19.33
N GLY A 327 -9.15 8.65 -18.62
CA GLY A 327 -8.98 8.68 -17.17
C GLY A 327 -7.51 8.54 -16.74
N LEU A 328 -6.57 8.53 -17.68
CA LEU A 328 -5.15 8.43 -17.37
C LEU A 328 -4.62 9.74 -16.79
N VAL A 329 -5.08 10.90 -17.26
CA VAL A 329 -4.70 12.22 -16.70
C VAL A 329 -5.92 12.96 -16.18
N HIS A 330 -5.71 13.83 -15.21
CA HIS A 330 -6.78 14.59 -14.56
C HIS A 330 -7.07 15.90 -15.28
N ASP A 331 -6.05 16.52 -15.89
CA ASP A 331 -6.19 17.78 -16.61
C ASP A 331 -5.12 17.93 -17.70
N VAL A 332 -5.44 18.74 -18.73
CA VAL A 332 -4.56 19.05 -19.86
C VAL A 332 -4.49 20.56 -20.04
N VAL A 333 -3.29 21.13 -19.89
CA VAL A 333 -3.07 22.59 -19.87
C VAL A 333 -1.96 23.00 -20.85
N PRO A 334 -1.85 24.29 -21.23
CA PRO A 334 -0.74 24.75 -22.07
C PRO A 334 0.61 24.44 -21.42
N GLN A 335 1.65 24.18 -22.23
CA GLN A 335 3.00 23.83 -21.76
C GLN A 335 3.50 24.74 -20.62
N ALA A 336 3.39 26.06 -20.80
CA ALA A 336 3.84 27.05 -19.83
C ALA A 336 3.04 27.06 -18.51
N ARG A 337 1.90 26.36 -18.46
CA ARG A 337 1.00 26.32 -17.30
C ARG A 337 1.08 25.02 -16.51
N VAL A 338 1.79 23.98 -16.97
CA VAL A 338 1.78 22.66 -16.32
C VAL A 338 2.23 22.72 -14.86
N ILE A 339 3.37 23.36 -14.58
CA ILE A 339 3.87 23.53 -13.20
C ILE A 339 2.95 24.42 -12.38
N VAL A 340 2.45 25.51 -12.97
CA VAL A 340 1.55 26.44 -12.28
C VAL A 340 0.25 25.74 -11.87
N ALA A 341 -0.33 24.93 -12.75
CA ALA A 341 -1.53 24.15 -12.47
C ALA A 341 -1.27 23.09 -11.39
N ALA A 342 -0.11 22.42 -11.40
CA ALA A 342 0.28 21.50 -10.33
C ALA A 342 0.44 22.20 -8.97
N GLN A 343 1.01 23.40 -8.95
CA GLN A 343 1.11 24.23 -7.75
C GLN A 343 -0.25 24.74 -7.27
N GLU A 344 -1.17 25.09 -8.18
CA GLU A 344 -2.54 25.47 -7.84
C GLU A 344 -3.29 24.31 -7.18
N LEU A 345 -3.17 23.09 -7.73
CA LEU A 345 -3.71 21.87 -7.10
C LEU A 345 -3.04 21.59 -5.75
N ALA A 346 -1.71 21.71 -5.66
CA ALA A 346 -0.98 21.53 -4.41
C ALA A 346 -1.46 22.49 -3.32
N LYS A 347 -1.72 23.77 -3.65
CA LYS A 347 -2.28 24.75 -2.71
C LYS A 347 -3.66 24.34 -2.21
N GLN A 348 -4.52 23.82 -3.08
CA GLN A 348 -5.85 23.33 -2.69
C GLN A 348 -5.75 22.14 -1.73
N LEU A 349 -4.83 21.20 -1.98
CA LEU A 349 -4.59 20.04 -1.12
C LEU A 349 -3.95 20.44 0.22
N LEU A 350 -3.00 21.38 0.22
CA LEU A 350 -2.39 21.90 1.45
C LEU A 350 -3.40 22.57 2.38
N ALA A 351 -4.47 23.13 1.81
CA ALA A 351 -5.59 23.70 2.55
C ALA A 351 -6.52 22.65 3.18
N GLN A 352 -6.34 21.34 2.91
CA GLN A 352 -7.12 20.27 3.53
C GLN A 352 -6.43 19.72 4.80
N PRO A 353 -7.14 18.98 5.68
CA PRO A 353 -6.56 18.28 6.82
C PRO A 353 -5.50 17.26 6.39
N ALA A 354 -4.27 17.39 6.90
CA ALA A 354 -3.14 16.56 6.48
C ALA A 354 -3.38 15.07 6.71
N GLU A 355 -3.94 14.75 7.88
CA GLU A 355 -4.21 13.38 8.29
C GLU A 355 -5.31 12.72 7.46
N ALA A 356 -6.35 13.49 7.09
CA ALA A 356 -7.42 13.00 6.25
C ALA A 356 -6.90 12.66 4.85
N LEU A 357 -6.14 13.56 4.23
CA LEU A 357 -5.55 13.30 2.91
C LEU A 357 -4.68 12.04 2.91
N ARG A 358 -3.80 11.91 3.91
CA ARG A 358 -2.90 10.77 4.06
C ARG A 358 -3.64 9.45 4.17
N LEU A 359 -4.64 9.39 5.07
CA LEU A 359 -5.43 8.18 5.27
C LEU A 359 -6.31 7.87 4.06
N THR A 360 -6.94 8.87 3.44
CA THR A 360 -7.74 8.66 2.23
C THR A 360 -6.90 8.05 1.12
N LYS A 361 -5.70 8.58 0.87
CA LYS A 361 -4.75 7.99 -0.09
C LYS A 361 -4.43 6.53 0.25
N GLN A 362 -4.07 6.26 1.51
CA GLN A 362 -3.69 4.92 1.96
C GLN A 362 -4.83 3.91 1.78
N LEU A 363 -6.08 4.30 2.05
CA LEU A 363 -7.24 3.44 1.91
C LEU A 363 -7.56 3.12 0.44
N LEU A 364 -7.51 4.12 -0.44
CA LEU A 364 -7.77 3.92 -1.87
C LEU A 364 -6.76 2.94 -2.48
N HIS A 365 -5.47 3.11 -2.17
CA HIS A 365 -4.42 2.18 -2.64
C HIS A 365 -4.53 0.79 -2.00
N ALA A 366 -5.13 0.66 -0.81
CA ALA A 366 -5.41 -0.65 -0.20
C ALA A 366 -6.61 -1.37 -0.83
N ASP A 367 -7.55 -0.63 -1.42
CA ASP A 367 -8.76 -1.17 -2.06
C ASP A 367 -8.48 -1.73 -3.48
N GLU A 368 -7.39 -1.31 -4.15
CA GLU A 368 -7.00 -1.74 -5.52
C GLU A 368 -6.69 -3.25 -5.70
N GLY A 369 -7.02 -4.09 -4.72
CA GLY A 369 -6.92 -5.55 -4.80
C GLY A 369 -7.56 -6.30 -3.65
N THR A 370 -8.31 -5.64 -2.76
CA THR A 370 -8.99 -6.31 -1.64
C THR A 370 -10.47 -6.57 -1.95
N GLN A 371 -11.05 -7.59 -1.33
CA GLN A 371 -12.51 -7.77 -1.40
C GLN A 371 -13.17 -6.54 -0.75
N PRO A 372 -14.14 -5.86 -1.39
CA PRO A 372 -14.71 -4.58 -0.92
C PRO A 372 -15.22 -4.57 0.54
N LYS A 373 -15.47 -5.74 1.12
CA LYS A 373 -15.93 -5.92 2.50
C LYS A 373 -14.82 -5.78 3.57
N GLN A 374 -13.55 -6.01 3.22
CA GLN A 374 -12.43 -5.81 4.15
C GLN A 374 -11.95 -4.35 4.18
N ALA A 375 -12.00 -3.65 3.04
CA ALA A 375 -11.72 -2.22 2.94
C ALA A 375 -12.64 -1.39 3.85
N PHE A 376 -13.93 -1.74 3.93
CA PHE A 376 -14.92 -1.02 4.75
C PHE A 376 -14.54 -0.89 6.24
N LEU A 377 -13.91 -1.91 6.84
CA LEU A 377 -13.47 -1.86 8.24
C LEU A 377 -12.27 -0.92 8.43
N ALA A 378 -11.34 -0.92 7.47
CA ALA A 378 -10.20 0.00 7.46
C ALA A 378 -10.66 1.44 7.23
N ASP A 379 -11.57 1.66 6.29
CA ASP A 379 -12.20 2.96 6.01
C ASP A 379 -12.90 3.53 7.25
N THR A 380 -13.69 2.69 7.93
CA THR A 380 -14.43 3.09 9.14
C THR A 380 -13.46 3.47 10.28
N ALA A 381 -12.38 2.70 10.48
CA ALA A 381 -11.40 3.00 11.51
C ALA A 381 -10.64 4.31 11.23
N ALA A 382 -10.24 4.53 9.98
CA ALA A 382 -9.60 5.77 9.54
C ALA A 382 -10.52 6.99 9.68
N TYR A 383 -11.79 6.85 9.29
CA TYR A 383 -12.83 7.87 9.47
C TYR A 383 -13.01 8.26 10.93
N ILE A 384 -13.18 7.29 11.84
CA ILE A 384 -13.32 7.53 13.30
C ILE A 384 -12.06 8.22 13.85
N ARG A 385 -10.87 7.81 13.40
CA ARG A 385 -9.61 8.45 13.81
C ARG A 385 -9.57 9.92 13.40
N CYS A 386 -9.99 10.25 12.18
CA CYS A 386 -10.08 11.62 11.70
C CYS A 386 -11.12 12.45 12.47
N LEU A 387 -12.31 11.89 12.78
CA LEU A 387 -13.35 12.57 13.57
C LEU A 387 -12.87 13.04 14.95
N GLY A 388 -11.94 12.30 15.56
CA GLY A 388 -11.34 12.65 16.85
C GLY A 388 -10.31 13.78 16.79
N GLN A 389 -9.94 14.31 15.61
CA GLN A 389 -8.93 15.35 15.44
C GLN A 389 -9.52 16.77 15.49
N ALA A 390 -8.68 17.76 15.82
CA ALA A 390 -9.06 19.18 15.82
C ALA A 390 -9.57 19.64 14.43
N ASP A 391 -9.00 19.10 13.36
CA ASP A 391 -9.40 19.40 11.98
C ASP A 391 -10.87 19.04 11.72
N ALA A 392 -11.35 17.90 12.25
CA ALA A 392 -12.74 17.50 12.08
C ALA A 392 -13.71 18.41 12.84
N GLN A 393 -13.34 18.84 14.06
CA GLN A 393 -14.15 19.79 14.84
C GLN A 393 -14.29 21.14 14.12
N GLU A 394 -13.20 21.65 13.55
CA GLU A 394 -13.21 22.88 12.74
C GLU A 394 -14.02 22.71 11.44
N GLY A 395 -13.88 21.58 10.74
CA GLY A 395 -14.66 21.29 9.53
C GLY A 395 -16.16 21.29 9.79
N ILE A 396 -16.60 20.67 10.89
CA ILE A 396 -18.01 20.63 11.32
C ILE A 396 -18.51 22.02 11.72
N ALA A 397 -17.73 22.78 12.50
CA ALA A 397 -18.09 24.13 12.91
C ALA A 397 -18.23 25.08 11.70
N ALA A 398 -17.25 25.06 10.79
CA ALA A 398 -17.24 25.88 9.58
C ALA A 398 -18.44 25.59 8.66
N PHE A 399 -18.80 24.31 8.51
CA PHE A 399 -19.98 23.90 7.76
C PHE A 399 -21.27 24.44 8.39
N ASN A 400 -21.45 24.29 9.71
CA ASN A 400 -22.63 24.78 10.44
C ASN A 400 -22.75 26.32 10.41
N GLU A 401 -21.62 27.02 10.47
CA GLU A 401 -21.52 28.47 10.43
C GLU A 401 -21.50 29.04 9.00
N LYS A 402 -21.54 28.18 7.97
CA LYS A 402 -21.48 28.54 6.54
C LYS A 402 -20.29 29.43 6.19
N ARG A 403 -19.13 29.14 6.77
CA ARG A 403 -17.86 29.83 6.50
C ARG A 403 -16.81 28.85 5.95
N PRO A 404 -15.75 29.32 5.26
CA PRO A 404 -14.63 28.47 4.91
C PRO A 404 -13.93 27.90 6.17
N PRO A 405 -13.51 26.63 6.16
CA PRO A 405 -12.76 26.03 7.27
C PRO A 405 -11.33 26.58 7.35
N ARG A 406 -10.79 26.65 8.55
CA ARG A 406 -9.44 27.11 8.89
C ARG A 406 -8.70 26.03 9.66
N PHE A 407 -8.23 24.99 8.96
CA PHE A 407 -7.54 23.88 9.61
C PHE A 407 -6.18 24.33 10.19
N PRO A 408 -5.84 23.94 11.44
CA PRO A 408 -4.54 24.23 12.03
C PRO A 408 -3.41 23.67 11.15
N GLN A 409 -2.44 24.52 10.80
CA GLN A 409 -1.22 24.05 10.16
C GLN A 409 -0.43 23.24 11.19
N THR A 410 -0.23 21.96 10.93
CA THR A 410 0.58 21.09 11.78
C THR A 410 2.05 21.51 11.73
N THR A 411 2.48 22.38 12.66
CA THR A 411 3.87 22.37 13.12
C THR A 411 3.99 21.20 14.09
N THR A 412 4.65 20.13 13.69
CA THR A 412 4.95 18.97 14.54
C THR A 412 5.91 19.38 15.67
N LYS A 413 5.40 20.02 16.72
CA LYS A 413 6.03 19.92 18.03
C LYS A 413 5.69 18.53 18.56
N GLY A 414 6.70 17.68 18.67
CA GLY A 414 6.58 16.32 19.19
C GLY A 414 5.71 16.27 20.44
N SER A 415 4.80 15.31 20.48
CA SER A 415 3.92 15.07 21.62
C SER A 415 4.74 15.05 22.92
N PRO A 416 4.33 15.75 23.99
CA PRO A 416 5.04 15.70 25.26
C PRO A 416 4.99 14.26 25.82
N PRO A 417 6.06 13.79 26.48
CA PRO A 417 6.08 12.45 27.03
C PRO A 417 4.95 12.28 28.05
N MET A 418 4.22 11.19 27.89
CA MET A 418 3.14 10.78 28.78
C MET A 418 3.70 10.66 30.20
N LYS A 419 3.27 11.54 31.12
CA LYS A 419 3.70 11.45 32.52
C LYS A 419 3.21 10.12 33.11
N PRO A 420 4.05 9.37 33.84
CA PRO A 420 3.59 8.17 34.53
C PRO A 420 2.61 8.60 35.64
N SER A 421 1.41 8.02 35.61
CA SER A 421 0.46 8.13 36.71
C SER A 421 1.02 7.40 37.93
N ARG A 422 0.96 8.06 39.09
CA ARG A 422 1.33 7.52 40.41
C ARG A 422 0.42 6.38 40.86
#